data_AF-A0A074MJV7-F1
#
_entry.id   AF-A0A074MJV7-F1
#
_cell.length_a   1.000
_cell.length_b   1.000
_cell.length_c   1.000
_cell.angle_alpha   90.00
_cell.angle_beta   90.00
_cell.angle_gamma   90.00
#
_symmetry.space_group_name_H-M   'P 1'
#
loop_
_entity.id
_entity.type
_entity.pdbx_description
1 polymer ?
#
loop_
_entity_poly.entity_id
_entity_poly.type
_entity_poly.pdbx_seq_one_letter_code
_entity_poly.pdbx_strand_id
1 'polypeptide(L)'
;MGEEFRSYAERVRVDHYLHWFAVIAVSVWAGTVYGWLAAIGAFIALLVAITLTNTIILAKTGSLMGVRVNRWAWVTFAILTIIVSSAEVHTIQP
;
A
#
# COMPACT_ATOMS: atom_id res chain seq x y z
N MET A 1 16.70 -16.17 22.12
CA MET A 1 17.03 -14.91 21.40
C MET A 1 17.12 -15.07 19.88
N GLY A 2 17.67 -16.17 19.31
CA GLY A 2 17.78 -16.33 17.85
C GLY A 2 16.45 -16.60 17.12
N GLU A 3 15.56 -17.42 17.70
CA GLU A 3 14.29 -17.81 17.05
C GLU A 3 13.24 -16.69 17.03
N GLU A 4 13.12 -15.92 18.12
CA GLU A 4 12.21 -14.77 18.20
C GLU A 4 12.57 -13.69 17.16
N PHE A 5 13.87 -13.38 17.04
CA PHE A 5 14.37 -12.41 16.05
C PHE A 5 14.11 -12.87 14.61
N ARG A 6 14.30 -14.17 14.34
CA ARG A 6 14.03 -14.77 13.02
C ARG A 6 12.54 -14.67 12.66
N SER A 7 11.65 -15.02 13.59
CA SER A 7 10.20 -14.90 13.40
C SER A 7 9.75 -13.45 13.22
N TYR A 8 10.40 -12.50 13.89
CA TYR A 8 10.11 -11.08 13.75
C TYR A 8 10.53 -10.54 12.38
N ALA A 9 11.74 -10.88 11.92
CA ALA A 9 12.24 -10.51 10.60
C ALA A 9 11.37 -11.10 9.47
N GLU A 10 10.92 -12.34 9.62
CA GLU A 10 10.07 -13.02 8.65
C GLU A 10 8.69 -12.36 8.53
N ARG A 11 8.07 -11.98 9.67
CA ARG A 11 6.83 -11.19 9.67
C ARG A 11 6.98 -9.84 8.98
N VAL A 12 8.07 -9.11 9.24
CA VAL A 12 8.35 -7.82 8.57
C VAL A 12 8.51 -7.99 7.06
N ARG A 13 9.09 -9.11 6.63
CA ARG A 13 9.29 -9.43 5.21
C ARG A 13 7.98 -9.78 4.52
N VAL A 14 7.11 -10.58 5.16
CA VAL A 14 5.76 -10.88 4.66
C VAL A 14 4.92 -9.59 4.56
N ASP A 15 4.94 -8.75 5.60
CA ASP A 15 4.27 -7.44 5.61
C ASP A 15 4.77 -6.55 4.46
N HIS A 16 6.05 -6.65 4.08
CA HIS A 16 6.61 -5.92 2.95
C HIS A 16 6.09 -6.42 1.59
N TYR A 17 6.02 -7.74 1.40
CA TYR A 17 5.49 -8.31 0.15
C TYR A 17 3.99 -8.02 -0.03
N LEU A 18 3.21 -8.11 1.05
CA LEU A 18 1.78 -7.77 1.02
C LEU A 18 1.56 -6.31 0.63
N HIS A 19 2.40 -5.42 1.14
CA HIS A 19 2.32 -4.00 0.84
C HIS A 19 2.66 -3.70 -0.63
N TRP A 20 3.70 -4.34 -1.18
CA TRP A 20 4.01 -4.25 -2.61
C TRP A 20 2.88 -4.79 -3.49
N PHE A 21 2.28 -5.90 -3.08
CA PHE A 21 1.12 -6.45 -3.77
C PHE A 21 -0.03 -5.44 -3.82
N ALA A 22 -0.34 -4.76 -2.70
CA ALA A 22 -1.40 -3.75 -2.66
C ALA A 22 -1.10 -2.54 -3.58
N VAL A 23 0.15 -2.05 -3.60
CA VAL A 23 0.56 -0.94 -4.49
C VAL A 23 0.39 -1.34 -5.95
N ILE A 24 0.90 -2.52 -6.34
CA ILE A 24 0.79 -3.03 -7.71
C ILE A 24 -0.69 -3.23 -8.08
N ALA A 25 -1.50 -3.79 -7.19
CA ALA A 25 -2.92 -4.01 -7.44
C ALA A 25 -3.67 -2.71 -7.72
N VAL A 26 -3.43 -1.64 -6.94
CA VAL A 26 -4.05 -0.32 -7.18
C VAL A 26 -3.57 0.27 -8.51
N SER A 27 -2.29 0.17 -8.84
CA SER A 27 -1.75 0.68 -10.09
C SER A 27 -2.32 -0.07 -11.31
N VAL A 28 -2.43 -1.40 -11.24
CA VAL A 28 -3.05 -2.22 -12.28
C VAL A 28 -4.52 -1.85 -12.43
N TRP A 29 -5.27 -1.78 -11.32
CA TRP A 29 -6.68 -1.38 -11.34
C TRP A 29 -6.87 0.01 -11.97
N ALA A 30 -6.09 1.01 -11.55
CA ALA A 30 -6.14 2.35 -12.12
C ALA A 30 -5.83 2.34 -13.63
N GLY A 31 -4.91 1.47 -14.06
CA GLY A 31 -4.62 1.22 -15.47
C GLY A 31 -5.77 0.62 -16.26
N THR A 32 -6.49 -0.33 -15.68
CA THR A 32 -7.65 -0.96 -16.32
C THR A 32 -8.83 0.00 -16.46
N VAL A 33 -9.02 0.92 -15.51
CA VAL A 33 -10.17 1.85 -15.51
C VAL A 33 -9.88 3.15 -16.26
N TYR A 34 -8.71 3.76 -16.03
CA TYR A 34 -8.40 5.12 -16.50
C TYR A 34 -7.25 5.17 -17.52
N GLY A 35 -6.65 4.02 -17.86
CA GLY A 35 -5.58 3.90 -18.85
C GLY A 35 -4.16 3.93 -18.28
N TRP A 36 -3.18 3.61 -19.13
CA TRP A 36 -1.79 3.35 -18.74
C TRP A 36 -1.09 4.52 -18.04
N LEU A 37 -1.39 5.77 -18.42
CA LEU A 37 -0.83 6.96 -17.77
C LEU A 37 -1.33 7.10 -16.33
N ALA A 38 -2.61 6.77 -16.07
CA ALA A 38 -3.15 6.77 -14.72
C ALA A 38 -2.53 5.68 -13.85
N ALA A 39 -2.24 4.50 -14.41
CA ALA A 39 -1.51 3.44 -13.72
C ALA A 39 -0.13 3.90 -13.24
N ILE A 40 0.65 4.51 -14.14
CA ILE A 40 2.00 5.01 -13.86
C ILE A 40 1.93 6.14 -12.83
N GLY A 41 1.00 7.08 -13.00
CA GLY A 41 0.78 8.18 -12.07
C GLY A 41 0.44 7.68 -10.66
N ALA A 42 -0.51 6.73 -10.55
CA ALA A 42 -0.88 6.12 -9.28
C ALA A 42 0.29 5.38 -8.64
N PHE A 43 1.07 4.63 -9.43
CA PHE A 43 2.26 3.93 -8.95
C PHE A 43 3.29 4.90 -8.33
N ILE A 44 3.65 5.95 -9.06
CA ILE A 44 4.63 6.95 -8.60
C ILE A 44 4.10 7.68 -7.36
N ALA A 45 2.84 8.13 -7.38
CA ALA A 45 2.24 8.85 -6.26
C ALA A 45 2.21 7.98 -4.99
N LEU A 46 1.86 6.70 -5.11
CA LEU A 46 1.87 5.76 -3.99
C LEU A 46 3.29 5.55 -3.45
N LEU A 47 4.29 5.36 -4.31
CA LEU A 47 5.69 5.22 -3.87
C LEU A 47 6.17 6.43 -3.07
N VAL A 48 5.86 7.64 -3.54
CA VAL A 48 6.22 8.88 -2.84
C VAL A 48 5.48 8.98 -1.50
N ALA A 49 4.16 8.80 -1.50
CA ALA A 49 3.34 8.91 -0.29
C ALA A 49 3.73 7.90 0.80
N ILE A 50 4.00 6.65 0.41
CA ILE A 50 4.44 5.58 1.31
C ILE A 50 5.83 5.90 1.87
N THR A 51 6.77 6.32 1.02
CA THR A 51 8.14 6.66 1.45
C THR A 51 8.12 7.84 2.42
N LEU A 52 7.35 8.87 2.11
CA LEU A 52 7.20 10.05 2.96
C LEU A 52 6.57 9.69 4.32
N THR A 53 5.46 8.95 4.33
CA THR A 53 4.77 8.57 5.58
C THR A 53 5.65 7.68 6.47
N ASN A 54 6.34 6.70 5.89
CA ASN A 54 7.29 5.86 6.64
C ASN A 54 8.45 6.68 7.20
N THR A 55 8.99 7.63 6.43
CA THR A 55 10.08 8.53 6.89
C THR A 55 9.62 9.41 8.04
N ILE A 56 8.42 9.99 7.96
CA ILE A 56 7.83 10.82 9.03
C ILE A 56 7.65 9.99 10.30
N ILE A 57 7.14 8.76 10.20
CA ILE A 57 6.93 7.88 11.36
C ILE A 57 8.28 7.54 12.02
N LEU A 58 9.29 7.18 11.22
CA LEU A 58 10.62 6.91 11.73
C LEU A 58 11.23 8.15 12.39
N ALA A 59 11.12 9.32 11.76
CA ALA A 59 11.65 10.58 12.30
C ALA A 59 10.95 11.03 13.59
N LYS A 60 9.63 10.81 13.72
CA LYS A 60 8.85 11.27 14.89
C LYS A 60 8.82 10.28 16.05
N THR A 61 8.76 8.99 15.76
CA THR A 61 8.54 7.95 16.79
C THR A 61 9.69 6.96 16.93
N GLY A 62 10.57 6.84 15.94
CA GLY A 62 11.63 5.81 15.94
C GLY A 62 11.13 4.36 15.98
N SER A 63 9.81 4.15 15.87
CA SER A 63 9.18 2.86 16.10
C SER A 63 8.92 2.10 14.81
N LEU A 64 9.56 0.95 14.65
CA LEU A 64 9.29 0.01 13.56
C LEU A 64 7.87 -0.56 13.62
N MET A 65 7.27 -0.62 14.81
CA MET A 65 5.89 -1.06 14.97
C MET A 65 4.91 -0.07 14.34
N GLY A 66 5.18 1.24 14.44
CA GLY A 66 4.41 2.28 13.77
C GLY A 66 4.46 2.16 12.24
N VAL A 67 5.63 1.82 11.69
CA VAL A 67 5.79 1.56 10.25
C VAL A 67 4.95 0.36 9.80
N ARG A 68 4.87 -0.69 10.62
CA ARG A 68 4.04 -1.87 10.30
C ARG A 68 2.55 -1.54 10.28
N VAL A 69 2.06 -0.80 11.28
CA VAL A 69 0.66 -0.35 11.32
C VAL A 69 0.34 0.53 10.12
N ASN A 70 1.25 1.45 9.76
CA ASN A 70 1.10 2.29 8.57
C ASN A 70 1.01 1.46 7.27
N ARG A 71 1.82 0.41 7.12
CA ARG A 71 1.75 -0.47 5.95
C ARG A 71 0.38 -1.17 5.84
N TRP A 72 -0.16 -1.66 6.95
CA TRP A 72 -1.50 -2.26 6.99
C TRP A 72 -2.61 -1.25 6.75
N ALA A 73 -2.46 -0.01 7.21
CA ALA A 73 -3.39 1.08 6.90
C ALA A 73 -3.42 1.35 5.39
N TRP A 74 -2.27 1.45 4.73
CA TRP A 74 -2.18 1.62 3.27
C TRP A 74 -2.82 0.46 2.50
N VAL A 75 -2.61 -0.79 2.92
CA VAL A 75 -3.25 -1.96 2.31
C VAL A 75 -4.78 -1.87 2.44
N THR A 76 -5.27 -1.48 3.61
CA THR A 76 -6.72 -1.33 3.86
C THR A 76 -7.30 -0.20 3.01
N PHE A 77 -6.63 0.96 2.98
CA PHE A 77 -7.04 2.08 2.12
C PHE A 77 -7.06 1.69 0.65
N ALA A 78 -6.05 0.98 0.16
CA ALA A 78 -6.00 0.48 -1.22
C ALA A 78 -7.23 -0.39 -1.55
N ILE A 79 -7.58 -1.33 -0.68
CA ILE A 79 -8.75 -2.21 -0.87
C ILE A 79 -10.04 -1.38 -0.87
N LEU A 80 -10.20 -0.47 0.09
CA LEU A 80 -11.39 0.38 0.20
C LEU A 80 -11.55 1.28 -1.03
N THR A 81 -10.47 1.91 -1.50
CA THR A 81 -10.48 2.73 -2.72
C THR A 81 -10.95 1.92 -3.92
N ILE A 82 -10.42 0.71 -4.12
CA ILE A 82 -10.84 -0.15 -5.24
C ILE A 82 -12.33 -0.48 -5.13
N ILE A 83 -12.82 -0.88 -3.95
CA ILE A 83 -14.24 -1.26 -3.76
C ILE A 83 -15.17 -0.07 -4.03
N VAL A 84 -14.89 1.07 -3.41
CA VAL A 84 -15.73 2.28 -3.52
C VAL A 84 -15.72 2.81 -4.95
N SER A 85 -14.55 2.97 -5.55
CA SER A 85 -14.45 3.51 -6.90
C SER A 85 -14.97 2.53 -7.97
N SER A 86 -14.87 1.21 -7.77
CA SER A 86 -15.47 0.25 -8.70
C SER A 86 -17.00 0.28 -8.65
N ALA A 87 -17.59 0.48 -7.46
CA ALA A 87 -19.03 0.68 -7.33
C ALA A 87 -19.50 1.91 -8.13
N GLU A 88 -18.73 3.00 -8.12
CA GLU A 88 -19.03 4.20 -8.90
C GLU A 88 -18.89 3.97 -10.41
N VAL A 89 -17.82 3.32 -10.87
CA VAL A 89 -17.59 3.08 -12.31
C VAL A 89 -18.73 2.27 -12.95
N HIS A 90 -19.25 1.24 -12.26
CA HIS A 90 -20.38 0.44 -12.74
C HIS A 90 -21.73 1.18 -12.74
N THR A 91 -21.85 2.30 -12.02
CA THR A 91 -23.07 3.13 -12.07
C THR A 91 -23.08 4.11 -13.24
N ILE A 92 -21.91 4.41 -13.80
CA ILE A 92 -21.76 5.41 -14.87
C ILE A 92 -21.67 4.74 -16.25
N GLN A 93 -21.20 3.49 -16.33
CA GLN A 93 -21.23 2.67 -17.53
C GLN A 93 -22.27 1.53 -17.39
N PRO A 94 -23.47 1.65 -17.99
CA PRO A 94 -24.47 0.57 -18.01
C PRO A 94 -24.08 -0.60 -18.92
#